data_AF-Q6A7K3-F1
#
_entry.id   AF-Q6A7K3-F1
#
_cell.length_a   1.000
_cell.length_b   1.000
_cell.length_c   1.000
_cell.angle_alpha   90.00
_cell.angle_beta   90.00
_cell.angle_gamma   90.00
#
_symmetry.space_group_name_H-M   'P 1'
#
loop_
_entity.id
_entity.type
_entity.pdbx_description
1 polymer ?
#
loop_
_entity_poly.entity_id
_entity_poly.type
_entity_poly.pdbx_seq_one_letter_code
_entity_poly.pdbx_strand_id
1 'polypeptide(L)'
;MVRNYDIEVESLSDAERTPSRAGRVFPIVGFWGANLFVLAYIGVLAGGFIVQFGLHEFPCPLCMLQRYSMMLASLGPLYIIVRTRRGSVTMADFCLGYGVSILSAVLGAAESARHILLHIQPGDPGYGSKAFGLSTYTWAFITFTIVIAFCGVMMTFAPWLTPRGVKAHAISTVIMWLFALIVVANLVMIVFLEGLHFLLPGDPACYELVQNCSPR
;
A
#
# COMPACT_ATOMS: atom_id res chain seq x y z
N MET A 1 41.47 -32.22 18.17
CA MET A 1 40.49 -32.46 19.24
C MET A 1 40.03 -31.09 19.73
N VAL A 2 39.22 -30.39 18.91
CA VAL A 2 38.61 -29.11 19.28
C VAL A 2 37.65 -29.42 20.42
N ARG A 3 37.85 -28.79 21.56
CA ARG A 3 37.34 -29.25 22.84
C ARG A 3 35.85 -28.93 22.89
N ASN A 4 35.00 -29.92 23.20
CA ASN A 4 33.55 -29.70 23.38
C ASN A 4 33.23 -28.53 24.33
N TYR A 5 34.15 -28.21 25.25
CA TYR A 5 34.11 -27.02 26.09
C TYR A 5 34.02 -25.70 25.31
N ASP A 6 34.75 -25.54 24.21
CA ASP A 6 34.76 -24.29 23.45
C ASP A 6 33.41 -24.07 22.75
N ILE A 7 32.79 -25.15 22.27
CA ILE A 7 31.45 -25.12 21.65
C ILE A 7 30.36 -24.85 22.69
N GLU A 8 30.43 -25.47 23.87
CA GLU A 8 29.47 -25.19 24.96
C GLU A 8 29.59 -23.76 25.47
N VAL A 9 30.82 -23.24 25.65
CA VAL A 9 31.06 -21.86 26.10
C VAL A 9 30.59 -20.83 25.06
N GLU A 10 30.78 -21.10 23.76
CA GLU A 10 30.27 -20.23 22.70
C GLU A 10 28.73 -20.29 22.63
N SER A 11 28.13 -21.46 22.81
CA SER A 11 26.67 -21.62 22.84
C SER A 11 26.01 -20.97 24.07
N LEU A 12 26.69 -20.97 25.23
CA LEU A 12 26.24 -20.31 26.45
C LEU A 12 26.40 -18.79 26.35
N SER A 13 27.53 -18.33 25.78
CA SER A 13 27.81 -16.91 25.52
C SER A 13 26.80 -16.28 24.56
N ASP A 14 26.37 -17.01 23.52
CA ASP A 14 25.36 -16.54 22.58
C ASP A 14 23.93 -16.62 23.14
N ALA A 15 23.64 -17.56 24.04
CA ALA A 15 22.35 -17.67 24.73
C ALA A 15 22.13 -16.56 25.78
N GLU A 16 23.20 -16.07 26.42
CA GLU A 16 23.13 -15.04 27.47
C GLU A 16 23.33 -13.61 26.94
N ARG A 17 23.59 -13.45 25.63
CA ARG A 17 23.71 -12.14 25.00
C ARG A 17 22.33 -11.48 24.98
N THR A 18 21.98 -10.75 26.04
CA THR A 18 20.83 -9.83 26.05
C THR A 18 20.89 -9.03 24.75
N PRO A 19 19.88 -9.14 23.87
CA PRO A 19 19.96 -8.52 22.56
C PRO A 19 20.19 -7.03 22.79
N SER A 20 21.26 -6.50 22.19
CA SER A 20 21.63 -5.09 22.30
C SER A 20 20.40 -4.24 22.02
N ARG A 21 20.30 -3.06 22.64
CA ARG A 21 19.15 -2.16 22.43
C ARG A 21 18.88 -1.95 20.92
N ALA A 22 19.93 -1.93 20.10
CA ALA A 22 19.86 -1.93 18.64
C ALA A 22 19.19 -3.18 18.05
N GLY A 23 19.54 -4.39 18.50
CA GLY A 23 18.90 -5.65 18.08
C GLY A 23 17.40 -5.75 18.37
N ARG A 24 16.89 -4.95 19.32
CA ARG A 24 15.44 -4.85 19.62
C ARG A 24 14.73 -3.77 18.80
N VAL A 25 15.45 -2.76 18.30
CA VAL A 25 14.87 -1.62 17.56
C VAL A 25 14.55 -1.99 16.11
N PHE A 26 15.43 -2.69 15.40
CA PHE A 26 15.22 -3.02 13.99
C PHE A 26 13.94 -3.83 13.70
N PRO A 27 13.58 -4.86 14.50
CA PRO A 27 12.33 -5.60 14.30
C PRO A 27 11.07 -4.74 14.56
N ILE A 28 11.18 -3.77 15.48
CA ILE A 28 10.11 -2.80 15.76
C ILE A 28 9.94 -1.86 14.57
N VAL A 29 11.05 -1.37 13.99
CA VAL A 29 11.05 -0.51 12.80
C VAL A 29 10.39 -1.22 11.62
N GLY A 30 10.70 -2.49 11.37
CA GLY A 30 10.06 -3.24 10.28
C GLY A 30 8.55 -3.37 10.45
N PHE A 31 8.09 -3.64 11.68
CA PHE A 31 6.66 -3.72 11.97
C PHE A 31 5.95 -2.37 11.77
N TRP A 32 6.50 -1.29 12.31
CA TRP A 32 5.91 0.04 12.14
C TRP A 32 6.03 0.55 10.72
N GLY A 33 7.07 0.18 9.98
CA GLY A 33 7.20 0.48 8.56
C GLY A 33 6.06 -0.14 7.74
N ALA A 34 5.69 -1.40 8.01
CA ALA A 34 4.53 -2.03 7.39
C ALA A 34 3.21 -1.32 7.76
N ASN A 35 3.03 -0.92 9.02
CA ASN A 35 1.83 -0.18 9.44
C ASN A 35 1.77 1.23 8.83
N LEU A 36 2.90 1.94 8.76
CA LEU A 36 3.00 3.27 8.18
C LEU A 36 2.70 3.24 6.68
N PHE A 37 3.15 2.20 5.97
CA PHE A 37 2.80 1.98 4.57
C PHE A 37 1.28 1.93 4.39
N VAL A 38 0.60 1.05 5.14
CA VAL A 38 -0.86 0.91 5.04
C VAL A 38 -1.54 2.23 5.39
N LEU A 39 -1.09 2.89 6.45
CA LEU A 39 -1.63 4.19 6.87
C LEU A 39 -1.45 5.28 5.81
N ALA A 40 -0.30 5.30 5.12
CA ALA A 40 -0.03 6.25 4.05
C ALA A 40 -1.02 6.06 2.90
N TYR A 41 -1.27 4.83 2.45
CA TYR A 41 -2.26 4.58 1.40
C TYR A 41 -3.70 4.77 1.85
N ILE A 42 -4.04 4.53 3.12
CA ILE A 42 -5.33 4.99 3.68
C ILE A 42 -5.46 6.50 3.49
N GLY A 43 -4.42 7.27 3.81
CA GLY A 43 -4.42 8.72 3.64
C GLY A 43 -4.61 9.16 2.18
N VAL A 44 -3.90 8.54 1.25
CA VAL A 44 -4.03 8.82 -0.20
C VAL A 44 -5.43 8.49 -0.71
N LEU A 45 -5.96 7.31 -0.37
CA LEU A 45 -7.30 6.88 -0.76
C LEU A 45 -8.39 7.79 -0.14
N ALA A 46 -8.20 8.23 1.11
CA ALA A 46 -9.09 9.18 1.76
C ALA A 46 -9.04 10.56 1.08
N GLY A 47 -7.85 11.01 0.68
CA GLY A 47 -7.69 12.21 -0.15
C GLY A 47 -8.44 12.12 -1.48
N GLY A 48 -8.44 10.94 -2.11
CA GLY A 48 -9.25 10.66 -3.30
C GLY A 48 -10.75 10.83 -3.07
N PHE A 49 -11.25 10.43 -1.89
CA PHE A 49 -12.66 10.67 -1.52
C PHE A 49 -12.96 12.14 -1.27
N ILE A 50 -12.02 12.90 -0.69
CA ILE A 50 -12.20 14.34 -0.48
C ILE A 50 -12.36 15.06 -1.82
N VAL A 51 -11.55 14.70 -2.83
CA VAL A 51 -11.70 15.24 -4.19
C VAL A 51 -13.05 14.83 -4.79
N GLN A 52 -13.40 13.55 -4.67
CA GLN A 52 -14.64 13.02 -5.27
C GLN A 52 -15.93 13.63 -4.69
N PHE A 53 -16.02 13.72 -3.36
CA PHE A 53 -17.23 14.20 -2.69
C PHE A 53 -17.19 15.69 -2.34
N GLY A 54 -15.99 16.25 -2.13
CA GLY A 54 -15.82 17.66 -1.79
C GLY A 54 -15.74 18.57 -3.01
N LEU A 55 -15.06 18.14 -4.08
CA LEU A 55 -14.96 18.89 -5.34
C LEU A 55 -15.98 18.43 -6.38
N HIS A 56 -16.79 17.42 -6.06
CA HIS A 56 -17.80 16.83 -6.95
C HIS A 56 -17.23 16.38 -8.31
N GLU A 57 -15.98 15.94 -8.33
CA GLU A 57 -15.30 15.40 -9.50
C GLU A 57 -15.47 13.87 -9.56
N PHE A 58 -16.07 13.37 -10.63
CA PHE A 58 -16.21 11.92 -10.81
C PHE A 58 -14.85 11.28 -11.13
N PRO A 59 -14.51 10.12 -10.54
CA PRO A 59 -13.26 9.45 -10.84
C PRO A 59 -13.33 8.78 -12.22
N CYS A 60 -12.30 9.02 -13.04
CA CYS A 60 -12.13 8.33 -14.31
C CYS A 60 -11.82 6.82 -14.14
N PRO A 61 -12.00 5.99 -15.19
CA PRO A 61 -11.69 4.56 -15.11
C PRO A 61 -10.23 4.26 -14.75
N LEU A 62 -9.29 5.01 -15.34
CA LEU A 62 -7.87 4.88 -15.01
C LEU A 62 -7.56 5.28 -13.56
N CYS A 63 -8.28 6.27 -13.04
CA CYS A 63 -8.16 6.75 -11.67
C CYS A 63 -8.58 5.65 -10.68
N MET A 64 -9.64 4.91 -11.00
CA MET A 64 -10.12 3.78 -10.20
C MET A 64 -9.15 2.60 -10.24
N LEU A 65 -8.59 2.28 -11.42
CA LEU A 65 -7.52 1.28 -11.55
C LEU A 65 -6.32 1.61 -10.65
N GLN A 66 -5.88 2.87 -10.63
CA GLN A 66 -4.81 3.32 -9.72
C GLN A 66 -5.18 3.09 -8.24
N ARG A 67 -6.43 3.35 -7.84
CA ARG A 67 -6.88 3.04 -6.46
C ARG A 67 -6.80 1.54 -6.17
N TYR A 68 -7.16 0.67 -7.13
CA TYR A 68 -7.02 -0.78 -6.97
C TYR A 68 -5.57 -1.21 -6.83
N SER A 69 -4.68 -0.64 -7.63
CA SER A 69 -3.25 -0.88 -7.52
C SER A 69 -2.70 -0.48 -6.14
N MET A 70 -3.15 0.63 -5.54
CA MET A 70 -2.81 1.01 -4.16
C MET A 70 -3.36 0.03 -3.11
N MET A 71 -4.60 -0.43 -3.30
CA MET A 71 -5.22 -1.42 -2.42
C MET A 71 -4.49 -2.77 -2.48
N LEU A 72 -4.17 -3.25 -3.69
CA LEU A 72 -3.39 -4.46 -3.93
C LEU A 72 -1.97 -4.34 -3.35
N ALA A 73 -1.31 -3.20 -3.52
CA ALA A 73 0.01 -2.95 -2.95
C ALA A 73 0.00 -3.03 -1.41
N SER A 74 -1.09 -2.62 -0.78
CA SER A 74 -1.27 -2.67 0.68
C SER A 74 -1.53 -4.09 1.22
N LEU A 75 -1.90 -5.07 0.38
CA LEU A 75 -2.07 -6.46 0.80
C LEU A 75 -0.76 -7.08 1.30
N GLY A 76 0.38 -6.65 0.75
CA GLY A 76 1.71 -7.09 1.16
C GLY A 76 2.03 -6.77 2.63
N PRO A 77 2.04 -5.49 3.04
CA PRO A 77 2.25 -5.10 4.43
C PRO A 77 1.18 -5.65 5.38
N LEU A 78 -0.08 -5.78 4.93
CA LEU A 78 -1.13 -6.43 5.72
C LEU A 78 -0.82 -7.89 6.01
N TYR A 79 -0.34 -8.64 5.01
CA TYR A 79 0.10 -10.01 5.20
C TYR A 79 1.22 -10.10 6.25
N ILE A 80 2.22 -9.20 6.18
CA ILE A 80 3.31 -9.12 7.15
C ILE A 80 2.76 -8.83 8.56
N ILE A 81 1.84 -7.89 8.70
CA ILE A 81 1.21 -7.53 9.97
C ILE A 81 0.47 -8.74 10.57
N VAL A 82 -0.37 -9.41 9.78
CA VAL A 82 -1.14 -10.58 10.23
C VAL A 82 -0.22 -11.74 10.63
N ARG A 83 0.81 -12.03 9.84
CA ARG A 83 1.82 -13.05 10.16
C ARG A 83 2.60 -12.72 11.42
N THR A 84 2.97 -11.45 11.59
CA THR A 84 3.65 -10.97 12.80
C THR A 84 2.78 -11.18 14.04
N ARG A 85 1.47 -10.95 13.95
CA ARG A 85 0.53 -11.21 15.06
C ARG A 85 0.42 -12.68 15.44
N ARG A 86 0.57 -13.58 14.46
CA ARG A 86 0.59 -15.03 14.68
C ARG A 86 1.93 -15.53 15.23
N GLY A 87 2.93 -14.65 15.37
CA GLY A 87 4.26 -14.97 15.91
C GLY A 87 5.16 -15.78 14.97
N SER A 88 4.76 -15.97 13.71
CA SER A 88 5.40 -16.90 12.78
C SER A 88 6.00 -16.22 11.55
N VAL A 89 6.39 -14.95 11.63
CA VAL A 89 6.89 -14.23 10.44
C VAL A 89 8.34 -14.64 10.16
N THR A 90 8.54 -15.24 8.99
CA THR A 90 9.87 -15.58 8.50
C THR A 90 10.39 -14.45 7.60
N MET A 91 11.69 -14.46 7.30
CA MET A 91 12.26 -13.56 6.30
C MET A 91 11.62 -13.78 4.92
N ALA A 92 11.27 -15.02 4.58
CA ALA A 92 10.58 -15.34 3.34
C ALA A 92 9.19 -14.70 3.27
N ASP A 93 8.42 -14.72 4.37
CA ASP A 93 7.11 -14.05 4.45
C ASP A 93 7.24 -12.54 4.29
N PHE A 94 8.27 -11.96 4.89
CA PHE A 94 8.55 -10.52 4.81
C PHE A 94 8.89 -10.10 3.36
N CYS A 95 9.77 -10.83 2.69
CA CYS A 95 10.09 -10.60 1.29
C CYS A 95 8.90 -10.86 0.36
N LEU A 96 8.08 -11.88 0.64
CA LEU A 96 6.87 -12.18 -0.14
C LEU A 96 5.87 -11.03 -0.05
N GLY A 97 5.61 -10.52 1.16
CA GLY A 97 4.70 -9.38 1.35
C GLY A 97 5.14 -8.15 0.55
N TYR A 98 6.41 -7.75 0.66
CA TYR A 98 6.91 -6.62 -0.11
C TYR A 98 7.04 -6.90 -1.62
N GLY A 99 7.30 -8.14 -2.03
CA GLY A 99 7.27 -8.56 -3.43
C GLY A 99 5.90 -8.34 -4.08
N VAL A 100 4.82 -8.76 -3.40
CA VAL A 100 3.43 -8.50 -3.84
C VAL A 100 3.17 -6.99 -3.94
N SER A 101 3.72 -6.21 -3.00
CA SER A 101 3.58 -4.76 -2.99
C SER A 101 4.25 -4.12 -4.20
N ILE A 102 5.46 -4.55 -4.54
CA ILE A 102 6.22 -4.07 -5.70
C ILE A 102 5.48 -4.39 -6.99
N LEU A 103 5.03 -5.64 -7.18
CA LEU A 103 4.31 -6.02 -8.39
C LEU A 103 3.04 -5.18 -8.59
N SER A 104 2.27 -4.97 -7.52
CA SER A 104 1.07 -4.14 -7.54
C SER A 104 1.40 -2.67 -7.82
N ALA A 105 2.49 -2.15 -7.25
CA ALA A 105 2.93 -0.78 -7.47
C ALA A 105 3.48 -0.56 -8.89
N VAL A 106 4.11 -1.55 -9.50
CA VAL A 106 4.53 -1.50 -10.91
C VAL A 106 3.31 -1.41 -11.84
N LEU A 107 2.26 -2.19 -11.57
CA LEU A 107 1.00 -2.09 -12.30
C LEU A 107 0.39 -0.68 -12.15
N GLY A 108 0.30 -0.18 -10.92
CA GLY A 108 -0.20 1.18 -10.66
C GLY A 108 0.63 2.29 -11.28
N ALA A 109 1.95 2.14 -11.31
CA ALA A 109 2.86 3.06 -11.97
C ALA A 109 2.65 3.05 -13.49
N ALA A 110 2.43 1.88 -14.10
CA ALA A 110 2.13 1.78 -15.54
C ALA A 110 0.78 2.42 -15.89
N GLU A 111 -0.26 2.20 -15.07
CA GLU A 111 -1.57 2.85 -15.21
C GLU A 111 -1.47 4.37 -15.09
N SER A 112 -0.69 4.84 -14.11
CA SER A 112 -0.45 6.28 -13.91
C SER A 112 0.38 6.89 -15.04
N ALA A 113 1.42 6.21 -15.51
CA ALA A 113 2.24 6.63 -16.64
C ALA A 113 1.39 6.74 -17.91
N ARG A 114 0.53 5.75 -18.19
CA ARG A 114 -0.44 5.84 -19.29
C ARG A 114 -1.33 7.07 -19.15
N HIS A 115 -1.84 7.34 -17.95
CA HIS A 115 -2.68 8.51 -17.71
C HIS A 115 -1.93 9.82 -18.02
N ILE A 116 -0.68 9.93 -17.57
CA ILE A 116 0.18 11.10 -17.87
C ILE A 116 0.38 11.26 -19.38
N LEU A 117 0.67 10.16 -20.08
CA LEU A 117 0.91 10.17 -21.53
C LEU A 117 -0.34 10.58 -22.33
N LEU A 118 -1.54 10.25 -21.85
CA LEU A 118 -2.79 10.69 -22.49
C LEU A 118 -3.01 12.20 -22.40
N HIS A 119 -2.49 12.86 -21.36
CA HIS A 119 -2.66 14.30 -21.12
C HIS A 119 -1.36 15.10 -21.30
N ILE A 120 -0.42 14.59 -22.11
CA ILE A 120 0.86 15.28 -22.37
C ILE A 120 0.75 16.34 -23.48
N GLN A 121 -0.38 16.39 -24.18
CA GLN A 121 -0.55 17.29 -25.34
C GLN A 121 -0.57 18.76 -24.90
N PRO A 122 0.16 19.66 -25.60
CA PRO A 122 0.16 21.08 -25.27
C PRO A 122 -1.24 21.68 -25.45
N GLY A 123 -1.73 22.36 -24.39
CA GLY A 123 -3.06 22.95 -24.34
C GLY A 123 -4.12 22.11 -23.63
N ASP A 124 -3.79 20.87 -23.21
CA ASP A 124 -4.69 20.05 -22.42
C ASP A 124 -4.72 20.53 -20.95
N PRO A 125 -5.89 20.89 -20.38
CA PRO A 125 -6.00 21.22 -18.96
C PRO A 125 -5.64 20.05 -18.02
N GLY A 126 -5.69 18.80 -18.53
CA GLY A 126 -5.56 17.55 -17.77
C GLY A 126 -6.87 17.13 -17.10
N TYR A 127 -6.95 15.86 -16.69
CA TYR A 127 -8.12 15.34 -15.97
C TYR A 127 -8.07 15.63 -14.46
N GLY A 128 -9.16 16.21 -13.96
CA GLY A 128 -9.38 16.47 -12.53
C GLY A 128 -8.62 17.66 -11.95
N SER A 129 -8.96 17.99 -10.70
CA SER A 129 -8.32 19.04 -9.93
C SER A 129 -6.84 18.76 -9.67
N LYS A 130 -6.03 19.82 -9.68
CA LYS A 130 -4.60 19.74 -9.35
C LYS A 130 -4.43 19.85 -7.84
N ALA A 131 -3.84 18.83 -7.23
CA ALA A 131 -3.43 18.87 -5.84
C ALA A 131 -2.01 19.44 -5.76
N PHE A 132 -1.80 20.53 -5.02
CA PHE A 132 -0.49 21.20 -4.89
C PHE A 132 0.19 21.52 -6.24
N GLY A 133 -0.61 21.88 -7.25
CA GLY A 133 -0.11 22.26 -8.57
C GLY A 133 0.22 21.10 -9.53
N LEU A 134 0.14 19.85 -9.08
CA LEU A 134 0.30 18.66 -9.91
C LEU A 134 -1.04 17.92 -10.07
N SER A 135 -1.24 17.29 -11.22
CA SER A 135 -2.41 16.44 -11.45
C SER A 135 -2.41 15.24 -10.50
N THR A 136 -3.60 14.79 -10.09
CA THR A 136 -3.76 13.65 -9.15
C THR A 136 -3.13 12.36 -9.65
N TYR A 137 -3.17 12.12 -10.97
CA TYR A 137 -2.51 10.96 -11.60
C TYR A 137 -0.97 11.05 -11.60
N THR A 138 -0.40 12.25 -11.60
CA THR A 138 1.05 12.44 -11.43
C THR A 138 1.47 12.14 -10.00
N TRP A 139 0.67 12.56 -9.02
CA TRP A 139 0.87 12.17 -7.63
C TRP A 139 0.78 10.66 -7.44
N ALA A 140 -0.19 9.99 -8.08
CA ALA A 140 -0.30 8.54 -8.04
C ALA A 140 1.01 7.87 -8.50
N PHE A 141 1.56 8.29 -9.66
CA PHE A 141 2.84 7.80 -10.15
C PHE A 141 3.99 7.97 -9.16
N ILE A 142 4.10 9.16 -8.54
CA ILE A 142 5.12 9.45 -7.52
C ILE A 142 4.96 8.51 -6.32
N THR A 143 3.74 8.32 -5.81
CA THR A 143 3.50 7.44 -4.65
C THR A 143 3.87 5.99 -4.94
N PHE A 144 3.58 5.47 -6.14
CA PHE A 144 4.00 4.12 -6.52
C PHE A 144 5.51 3.98 -6.61
N THR A 145 6.21 4.99 -7.12
CA THR A 145 7.68 4.98 -7.17
C THR A 145 8.30 5.00 -5.78
N ILE A 146 7.76 5.82 -4.87
CA ILE A 146 8.17 5.84 -3.46
C ILE A 146 7.95 4.47 -2.81
N VAL A 147 6.82 3.83 -3.07
CA VAL A 147 6.51 2.51 -2.53
C VAL A 147 7.46 1.44 -3.05
N ILE A 148 7.77 1.43 -4.35
CA ILE A 148 8.74 0.49 -4.91
C ILE A 148 10.11 0.67 -4.24
N ALA A 149 10.57 1.91 -4.09
CA ALA A 149 11.84 2.21 -3.42
C ALA A 149 11.82 1.79 -1.94
N PHE A 150 10.74 2.10 -1.22
CA PHE A 150 10.55 1.71 0.17
C PHE A 150 10.59 0.19 0.34
N CYS A 151 9.83 -0.56 -0.46
CA CYS A 151 9.83 -2.02 -0.44
C CYS A 151 11.24 -2.57 -0.73
N GLY A 152 11.94 -1.98 -1.71
CA GLY A 152 13.33 -2.34 -2.03
C GLY A 152 14.25 -2.19 -0.81
N VAL A 153 14.22 -1.02 -0.16
CA VAL A 153 14.99 -0.76 1.07
C VAL A 153 14.63 -1.76 2.19
N MET A 154 13.34 -1.97 2.44
CA MET A 154 12.89 -2.89 3.49
C MET A 154 13.39 -4.32 3.21
N MET A 155 13.33 -4.77 1.96
CA MET A 155 13.83 -6.09 1.54
C MET A 155 15.37 -6.19 1.65
N THR A 156 16.12 -5.16 1.27
CA THR A 156 17.59 -5.14 1.43
C THR A 156 18.00 -5.32 2.89
N PHE A 157 17.25 -4.72 3.82
CA PHE A 157 17.50 -4.83 5.25
C PHE A 157 16.62 -5.89 5.96
N ALA A 158 16.03 -6.83 5.21
CA ALA A 158 15.12 -7.84 5.75
C ALA A 158 15.70 -8.66 6.94
N PRO A 159 16.98 -9.06 6.97
CA PRO A 159 17.53 -9.82 8.11
C PRO A 159 17.36 -9.11 9.46
N TRP A 160 17.49 -7.78 9.46
CA TRP A 160 17.39 -6.93 10.65
C TRP A 160 15.95 -6.44 10.90
N LEU A 161 15.21 -6.13 9.83
CA LEU A 161 13.88 -5.53 9.91
C LEU A 161 12.74 -6.56 10.07
N THR A 162 12.99 -7.85 9.87
CA THR A 162 11.95 -8.88 10.06
C THR A 162 11.34 -8.77 11.46
N PRO A 163 10.02 -8.49 11.60
CA PRO A 163 9.40 -8.24 12.89
C PRO A 163 9.48 -9.42 13.84
N ARG A 164 9.90 -9.20 15.09
CA ARG A 164 9.99 -10.23 16.14
C ARG A 164 9.60 -9.63 17.49
N GLY A 165 8.76 -10.33 18.26
CA GLY A 165 8.44 -9.98 19.65
C GLY A 165 7.65 -8.67 19.86
N VAL A 166 6.91 -8.19 18.87
CA VAL A 166 6.16 -6.92 18.97
C VAL A 166 4.77 -7.13 19.57
N LYS A 167 4.45 -6.39 20.65
CA LYS A 167 3.19 -6.50 21.41
C LYS A 167 2.10 -5.47 21.03
N ALA A 168 2.38 -4.56 20.09
CA ALA A 168 1.51 -3.43 19.76
C ALA A 168 0.32 -3.81 18.84
N HIS A 169 -0.50 -4.77 19.27
CA HIS A 169 -1.58 -5.33 18.45
C HIS A 169 -2.80 -4.41 18.30
N ALA A 170 -3.06 -3.52 19.27
CA ALA A 170 -4.26 -2.66 19.25
C ALA A 170 -4.21 -1.62 18.11
N ILE A 171 -3.12 -0.85 18.00
CA ILE A 171 -2.96 0.20 16.97
C ILE A 171 -2.98 -0.41 15.58
N SER A 172 -2.24 -1.50 15.38
CA SER A 172 -2.24 -2.25 14.13
C SER A 172 -3.64 -2.76 13.74
N THR A 173 -4.44 -3.19 14.73
CA THR A 173 -5.83 -3.63 14.48
C THR A 173 -6.70 -2.47 14.00
N VAL A 174 -6.57 -1.29 14.60
CA VAL A 174 -7.28 -0.09 14.12
C VAL A 174 -6.90 0.23 12.68
N ILE A 175 -5.61 0.25 12.35
CA ILE A 175 -5.13 0.53 10.98
C ILE A 175 -5.70 -0.50 9.98
N MET A 176 -5.70 -1.79 10.33
CA MET A 176 -6.27 -2.84 9.48
C MET A 176 -7.77 -2.66 9.25
N TRP A 177 -8.53 -2.29 10.29
CA TRP A 177 -9.97 -2.03 10.15
C TRP A 177 -10.25 -0.76 9.33
N LEU A 178 -9.46 0.29 9.53
CA LEU A 178 -9.55 1.51 8.69
C LEU A 178 -9.24 1.19 7.23
N PHE A 179 -8.24 0.35 6.96
CA PHE A 179 -7.94 -0.10 5.61
C PHE A 179 -9.09 -0.94 5.04
N ALA A 180 -9.62 -1.91 5.80
CA ALA A 180 -10.75 -2.72 5.33
C ALA A 180 -11.97 -1.85 5.00
N LEU A 181 -12.26 -0.85 5.85
CA LEU A 181 -13.33 0.10 5.62
C LEU A 181 -13.10 0.92 4.34
N ILE A 182 -11.90 1.43 4.12
CA ILE A 182 -11.62 2.25 2.93
C ILE A 182 -11.64 1.44 1.63
N VAL A 183 -11.23 0.18 1.69
CA VAL A 183 -11.35 -0.76 0.55
C VAL A 183 -12.82 -1.01 0.25
N VAL A 184 -13.62 -1.36 1.25
CA VAL A 184 -15.06 -1.59 1.07
C VAL A 184 -15.74 -0.34 0.52
N ALA A 185 -15.42 0.84 1.05
CA ALA A 185 -15.94 2.10 0.53
C ALA A 185 -15.58 2.30 -0.95
N ASN A 186 -14.33 2.08 -1.36
CA ASN A 186 -13.93 2.23 -2.77
C ASN A 186 -14.60 1.18 -3.69
N LEU A 187 -14.78 -0.06 -3.20
CA LEU A 187 -15.47 -1.12 -3.93
C LEU A 187 -16.97 -0.85 -4.07
N VAL A 188 -17.61 -0.35 -3.02
CA VAL A 188 -19.02 0.06 -3.06
C VAL A 188 -19.18 1.22 -4.04
N MET A 189 -18.28 2.21 -4.00
CA MET A 189 -18.33 3.35 -4.90
C MET A 189 -18.23 2.94 -6.38
N ILE A 190 -17.37 1.99 -6.74
CA ILE A 190 -17.34 1.53 -8.13
C ILE A 190 -18.66 0.87 -8.52
N VAL A 191 -19.26 0.03 -7.67
CA VAL A 191 -20.57 -0.57 -7.98
C VAL A 191 -21.62 0.51 -8.24
N PHE A 192 -21.58 1.62 -7.49
CA PHE A 192 -22.44 2.79 -7.74
C PHE A 192 -22.11 3.56 -9.03
N LEU A 193 -20.85 3.59 -9.46
CA LEU A 193 -20.38 4.23 -10.69
C LEU A 193 -20.69 3.37 -11.94
N GLU A 194 -20.44 2.05 -11.91
CA GLU A 194 -20.60 1.12 -13.04
C GLU A 194 -22.04 0.75 -13.38
N GLY A 195 -22.95 0.80 -12.41
CA GLY A 195 -24.14 -0.03 -12.55
C GLY A 195 -23.81 -1.52 -12.42
N LEU A 196 -24.64 -2.36 -13.05
CA LEU A 196 -24.36 -3.79 -13.25
C LEU A 196 -23.60 -4.06 -14.57
N HIS A 197 -22.99 -3.04 -15.16
CA HIS A 197 -22.25 -3.17 -16.42
C HIS A 197 -20.83 -3.71 -16.18
N PHE A 198 -20.33 -4.49 -17.15
CA PHE A 198 -19.03 -5.20 -17.05
C PHE A 198 -17.82 -4.31 -17.42
N LEU A 199 -18.06 -3.13 -18.00
CA LEU A 199 -17.06 -2.21 -18.53
C LEU A 199 -17.46 -0.77 -18.20
N LEU A 200 -16.53 0.04 -17.69
CA LEU A 200 -16.74 1.48 -17.51
C LEU A 200 -17.00 2.17 -18.86
N PRO A 201 -18.04 3.00 -18.97
CA PRO A 201 -18.07 4.08 -19.93
C PRO A 201 -16.83 4.97 -19.74
N GLY A 202 -16.24 5.44 -20.85
CA GLY A 202 -14.99 6.22 -20.81
C GLY A 202 -15.07 7.51 -19.99
N ASP A 203 -16.27 8.10 -19.89
CA ASP A 203 -16.53 9.39 -19.24
C ASP A 203 -17.76 9.29 -18.29
N PRO A 204 -17.58 8.97 -17.00
CA PRO A 204 -18.68 8.92 -16.05
C PRO A 204 -19.20 10.34 -15.74
N ALA A 205 -20.44 10.64 -16.14
CA ALA A 205 -21.11 11.91 -15.85
C ALA A 205 -22.05 11.85 -14.62
N CYS A 206 -22.37 10.64 -14.14
CA CYS A 206 -23.22 10.41 -12.97
C CYS A 206 -23.03 8.99 -12.40
N TYR A 207 -23.70 8.69 -11.28
CA TYR A 207 -23.75 7.34 -10.69
C TYR A 207 -24.83 6.50 -11.39
N GLU A 208 -24.44 5.58 -12.28
CA GLU A 208 -25.39 4.81 -13.11
C GLU A 208 -26.41 4.01 -12.30
N LEU A 209 -26.07 3.52 -11.09
CA LEU A 209 -27.03 2.80 -10.24
C LEU A 209 -28.16 3.68 -9.68
N VAL A 210 -27.93 4.98 -9.56
CA VAL A 210 -28.88 5.94 -8.97
C VAL A 210 -29.55 6.79 -10.05
N GLN A 211 -28.85 7.03 -11.15
CA GLN A 211 -29.28 7.88 -12.26
C GLN A 211 -28.89 7.21 -13.57
N ASN A 212 -29.86 6.79 -14.38
CA ASN A 212 -29.59 6.33 -15.75
C ASN A 212 -29.10 7.51 -16.60
N CYS A 213 -27.79 7.63 -16.80
CA CYS A 213 -27.25 8.58 -17.76
C CYS A 213 -27.19 7.96 -19.14
N SER A 214 -27.85 8.62 -20.11
CA SER A 214 -27.65 8.32 -21.53
C SER A 214 -26.20 8.62 -21.92
N PRO A 215 -25.52 7.75 -22.69
CA PRO A 215 -24.23 8.10 -23.27
C PRO A 215 -24.38 9.34 -24.16
N ARG A 216 -23.41 10.26 -24.08
CA ARG A 216 -23.21 11.34 -25.06
C ARG A 216 -22.01 11.02 -25.91
#